data_AF-A0A7C7T915-F1
#
_entry.id   AF-A0A7C7T915-F1
#
_cell.length_a   1.000
_cell.length_b   1.000
_cell.length_c   1.000
_cell.angle_alpha   90.00
_cell.angle_beta   90.00
_cell.angle_gamma   90.00
#
_symmetry.space_group_name_H-M   'P 1'
#
loop_
_entity.id
_entity.type
_entity.pdbx_description
1 polymer ?
#
loop_
_entity_poly.entity_id
_entity_poly.type
_entity_poly.pdbx_seq_one_letter_code
_entity_poly.pdbx_strand_id
1 'polypeptide(L)'
;MKDKNLPDDNNSQTLDELTKDINQIIEQLEKEKNLENSLNNYQKLIKLNNIIVKKFQKKSKHINEITQQKIKNIVNKKNAKKT
;
A
#
# COMPACT_ATOMS: atom_id res chain seq x y z
N MET A 1 -19.11 10.22 5.76
CA MET A 1 -18.69 9.84 4.39
C MET A 1 -18.83 8.33 4.29
N LYS A 2 -19.24 7.77 3.15
CA LYS A 2 -19.54 6.33 3.06
C LYS A 2 -18.25 5.52 3.21
N ASP A 3 -17.98 5.04 4.41
CA ASP A 3 -17.00 4.00 4.69
C ASP A 3 -17.41 2.76 3.91
N LYS A 4 -16.87 2.63 2.71
CA LYS A 4 -16.86 1.36 2.01
C LYS A 4 -16.00 0.44 2.87
N ASN A 5 -16.66 -0.40 3.66
CA ASN A 5 -16.08 -1.62 4.23
C ASN A 5 -15.51 -2.44 3.06
N LEU A 6 -14.26 -2.15 2.71
CA LEU A 6 -13.47 -2.95 1.80
C LEU A 6 -13.06 -4.21 2.56
N PRO A 7 -13.09 -5.39 1.90
CA PRO A 7 -12.72 -6.63 2.55
C PRO A 7 -11.34 -6.49 3.17
N ASP A 8 -11.21 -7.08 4.34
CA ASP A 8 -10.03 -7.07 5.18
C ASP A 8 -8.81 -7.47 4.34
N ASP A 9 -7.84 -6.56 4.18
CA ASP A 9 -6.61 -6.81 3.42
C ASP A 9 -5.67 -7.71 4.25
N ASN A 10 -6.12 -8.91 4.59
CA ASN A 10 -5.27 -9.99 5.09
C ASN A 10 -4.39 -10.56 3.96
N ASN A 11 -3.89 -9.70 3.07
CA ASN A 11 -2.85 -10.12 2.15
C ASN A 11 -1.51 -10.11 2.87
N SER A 12 -1.11 -11.30 3.34
CA SER A 12 0.17 -11.60 3.98
C SER A 12 1.37 -11.32 3.08
N GLN A 13 1.16 -11.21 1.76
CA GLN A 13 2.23 -10.94 0.80
C GLN A 13 2.99 -9.64 1.13
N THR A 14 4.30 -9.74 1.03
CA THR A 14 5.25 -8.63 1.11
C THR A 14 5.15 -7.74 -0.15
N LEU A 15 5.73 -6.53 -0.10
CA LEU A 15 5.75 -5.66 -1.27
C LEU A 15 6.56 -6.29 -2.41
N ASP A 16 7.66 -6.97 -2.09
CA ASP A 16 8.52 -7.62 -3.09
C ASP A 16 7.81 -8.77 -3.81
N GLU A 17 7.05 -9.59 -3.08
CA GLU A 17 6.21 -10.64 -3.67
C GLU A 17 5.14 -10.05 -4.59
N LEU A 18 4.47 -8.97 -4.15
CA LEU A 18 3.47 -8.28 -4.97
C LEU A 18 4.08 -7.68 -6.24
N THR A 19 5.26 -7.08 -6.14
CA THR A 19 5.98 -6.52 -7.29
C THR A 19 6.38 -7.62 -8.26
N LYS A 20 6.86 -8.77 -7.75
CA LYS A 20 7.20 -9.93 -8.59
C LYS A 20 5.96 -10.45 -9.33
N ASP A 21 4.84 -10.62 -8.64
CA ASP A 21 3.58 -11.07 -9.23
C ASP A 21 3.08 -10.10 -10.31
N ILE A 22 3.17 -8.79 -10.06
CA ILE A 22 2.81 -7.74 -11.03
C ILE A 22 3.69 -7.83 -12.26
N ASN A 23 5.00 -7.93 -12.10
CA ASN A 23 5.94 -8.01 -13.23
C ASN A 23 5.66 -9.25 -14.09
N GLN A 24 5.39 -10.40 -13.46
CA GLN A 24 5.02 -11.61 -14.20
C GLN A 24 3.72 -11.44 -14.98
N ILE A 25 2.71 -10.77 -14.42
CA ILE A 25 1.44 -10.50 -15.12
C ILE A 25 1.68 -9.54 -16.30
N ILE A 26 2.50 -8.50 -16.12
CA ILE A 26 2.84 -7.57 -17.20
C ILE A 26 3.55 -8.30 -18.34
N GLU A 27 4.56 -9.13 -18.04
CA GLU A 27 5.24 -9.93 -19.06
C GLU A 27 4.30 -10.86 -19.83
N GLN A 28 3.28 -11.41 -19.17
CA GLN A 28 2.24 -12.22 -19.83
C GLN A 28 1.35 -11.35 -20.73
N LEU A 29 0.94 -10.18 -20.24
CA LEU A 29 0.11 -9.23 -20.99
C LEU A 29 0.83 -8.70 -22.23
N GLU A 30 2.14 -8.44 -22.16
CA GLU A 30 2.95 -7.98 -23.30
C GLU A 30 3.08 -9.02 -24.42
N LYS A 31 2.97 -10.31 -24.07
CA LYS A 31 3.05 -11.43 -25.04
C LYS A 31 1.69 -11.82 -25.59
N GLU A 32 0.61 -11.53 -24.89
CA GLU A 32 -0.75 -11.88 -25.29
C GLU A 32 -1.30 -10.87 -26.30
N LYS A 33 -1.74 -11.38 -27.46
CA LYS A 33 -2.29 -10.56 -28.55
C LYS A 33 -3.81 -10.48 -28.49
N ASN A 34 -4.45 -11.47 -27.86
CA ASN A 34 -5.90 -11.52 -27.71
C ASN A 34 -6.34 -10.84 -26.40
N LEU A 35 -7.03 -9.72 -26.54
CA LEU A 35 -7.51 -8.93 -25.41
C LEU A 35 -8.46 -9.73 -24.49
N GLU A 36 -9.32 -10.57 -25.06
CA GLU A 36 -10.29 -11.37 -24.29
C GLU A 36 -9.59 -12.36 -23.36
N ASN A 37 -8.53 -13.03 -23.85
CA ASN A 37 -7.68 -13.92 -23.06
C ASN A 37 -6.95 -13.17 -21.93
N SER A 38 -6.66 -11.88 -22.14
CA SER A 38 -5.92 -11.05 -21.19
C SER A 38 -6.79 -10.40 -20.09
N LEU A 39 -8.12 -10.43 -20.22
CA LEU A 39 -9.06 -9.70 -19.35
C LEU A 39 -8.86 -10.04 -17.86
N ASN A 40 -8.70 -11.33 -17.56
CA ASN A 40 -8.49 -11.80 -16.19
C ASN A 40 -7.16 -11.29 -15.60
N ASN A 41 -6.10 -11.23 -16.42
CA ASN A 41 -4.81 -10.71 -16.02
C ASN A 41 -4.87 -9.20 -15.73
N TYR A 42 -5.57 -8.42 -16.56
CA TYR A 42 -5.84 -7.01 -16.25
C TYR A 42 -6.62 -6.82 -14.96
N GLN A 43 -7.66 -7.61 -14.72
CA GLN A 43 -8.43 -7.55 -13.47
C GLN A 43 -7.56 -7.90 -12.25
N LYS A 44 -6.69 -8.90 -12.37
CA LYS A 44 -5.72 -9.28 -11.32
C LYS A 44 -4.74 -8.14 -11.05
N LEU A 45 -4.21 -7.51 -12.11
CA LEU A 45 -3.29 -6.37 -12.01
C LEU A 45 -3.92 -5.20 -11.23
N ILE A 46 -5.18 -4.85 -11.52
CA ILE A 46 -5.93 -3.80 -10.81
C ILE A 46 -6.07 -4.14 -9.32
N LYS A 47 -6.41 -5.40 -8.98
CA LYS A 47 -6.53 -5.84 -7.59
C LYS A 47 -5.20 -5.74 -6.85
N LEU A 48 -4.09 -6.19 -7.45
CA LEU A 48 -2.76 -6.11 -6.86
C LEU A 48 -2.32 -4.65 -6.65
N ASN A 49 -2.56 -3.78 -7.64
CA ASN A 49 -2.27 -2.36 -7.52
C ASN A 49 -3.04 -1.70 -6.36
N ASN A 50 -4.32 -2.02 -6.21
CA ASN A 50 -5.12 -1.52 -5.09
C ASN A 50 -4.58 -1.96 -3.73
N ILE A 51 -4.08 -3.20 -3.61
CA ILE A 51 -3.44 -3.69 -2.37
C ILE A 51 -2.18 -2.88 -2.07
N ILE A 52 -1.34 -2.63 -3.08
CA ILE A 52 -0.13 -1.82 -2.94
C ILE A 52 -0.47 -0.40 -2.46
N VAL A 53 -1.43 0.26 -3.12
CA VAL A 53 -1.88 1.61 -2.73
C VAL A 53 -2.28 1.66 -1.25
N LYS A 54 -3.08 0.69 -0.80
CA LYS A 54 -3.49 0.63 0.61
C LYS A 54 -2.32 0.37 1.57
N LYS A 55 -1.36 -0.49 1.21
CA LYS A 55 -0.14 -0.71 2.02
C LYS A 55 0.66 0.59 2.16
N PHE A 56 0.85 1.35 1.08
CA PHE A 56 1.52 2.66 1.13
C PHE A 56 0.76 3.67 1.99
N GLN A 57 -0.57 3.77 1.84
CA GLN A 57 -1.39 4.66 2.66
C GLN A 57 -1.27 4.33 4.16
N LYS A 58 -1.35 3.05 4.54
CA LYS A 58 -1.19 2.60 5.92
C LYS A 58 0.19 2.95 6.47
N LYS A 59 1.26 2.67 5.73
CA LYS A 59 2.64 2.99 6.14
C LYS A 59 2.87 4.50 6.28
N SER A 60 2.38 5.29 5.34
CA SER A 60 2.47 6.75 5.37
C SER A 60 1.77 7.34 6.61
N LYS A 61 0.54 6.89 6.89
CA LYS A 61 -0.20 7.29 8.09
C LYS A 61 0.57 6.96 9.37
N HIS A 62 1.11 5.74 9.46
CA HIS A 62 1.89 5.32 10.62
C HIS A 62 3.18 6.14 10.82
N ILE A 63 3.90 6.45 9.75
CA ILE A 63 5.09 7.31 9.79
C ILE A 63 4.71 8.71 10.30
N ASN A 64 3.61 9.28 9.80
CA ASN A 64 3.13 10.58 10.25
C ASN A 64 2.82 10.57 11.76
N GLU A 65 2.07 9.57 12.24
CA GLU A 65 1.74 9.42 13.67
C GLU A 65 3.00 9.35 14.55
N ILE A 66 3.97 8.49 14.20
CA ILE A 66 5.24 8.39 14.92
C ILE A 66 6.00 9.72 14.90
N THR A 67 6.01 10.40 13.77
CA THR A 67 6.74 11.68 13.61
C THR A 67 6.13 12.76 14.50
N GLN A 68 4.81 12.90 14.51
CA GLN A 68 4.11 13.82 15.39
C GLN A 68 4.38 13.51 16.87
N GLN A 69 4.37 12.23 17.26
CA GLN A 69 4.68 11.81 18.62
C GLN A 69 6.13 12.17 19.02
N LYS A 70 7.10 11.94 18.13
CA LYS A 70 8.51 12.32 18.36
C LYS A 70 8.67 13.83 18.53
N ILE A 71 8.02 14.63 17.68
CA ILE A 71 8.03 16.10 17.78
C ILE A 71 7.45 16.54 19.13
N LYS A 72 6.28 16.03 19.52
CA LYS A 72 5.64 16.33 20.81
C LYS A 72 6.56 15.99 21.99
N ASN A 73 7.23 14.85 21.95
CA ASN A 73 8.18 14.44 22.99
C ASN A 73 9.39 15.38 23.10
N ILE A 74 9.91 15.87 21.98
CA ILE A 74 11.02 16.85 21.96
C ILE A 74 10.57 18.19 22.54
N VAL A 75 9.41 18.69 22.14
CA VAL A 75 8.84 19.96 22.65
C VAL A 75 8.61 19.88 24.16
N ASN A 76 8.00 18.80 24.65
CA ASN A 76 7.76 18.60 26.08
C ASN A 76 9.06 18.55 26.89
N LYS A 77 10.10 17.85 26.39
CA LYS A 77 11.42 17.80 27.05
C LYS A 77 12.11 19.17 27.10
N LYS A 78 11.96 20.01 26.06
CA LYS A 78 12.50 21.38 26.06
C LYS A 78 11.79 22.27 27.08
N ASN A 79 10.47 22.14 27.21
CA ASN A 79 9.69 22.93 28.16
C ASN A 79 10.00 22.54 29.62
N ALA A 80 10.17 21.24 29.90
CA ALA A 80 10.54 20.76 31.23
C ALA A 80 11.94 21.20 31.70
N LYS A 81 12.85 21.57 30.80
CA LYS A 81 14.18 22.12 31.14
C LYS A 81 14.19 23.65 31.35
N LYS A 82 13.11 24.33 30.97
CA LYS A 82 12.95 25.79 31.12
C LYS A 82 12.25 26.17 32.43
N THR A 83 11.74 25.19 33.18
CA THR A 83 11.06 25.35 34.47
C THR A 83 12.00 24.83 35.55
#